data_AF-A0A8C1NVI5-F1
#
_entry.id   AF-A0A8C1NVI5-F1
#
_cell.length_a   1.000
_cell.length_b   1.000
_cell.length_c   1.000
_cell.angle_alpha   90.00
_cell.angle_beta   90.00
_cell.angle_gamma   90.00
#
_symmetry.space_group_name_H-M   'P 1'
#
loop_
_entity.id
_entity.type
_entity.pdbx_description
1 polymer ?
#
loop_
_entity_poly.entity_id
_entity_poly.type
_entity_poly.pdbx_seq_one_letter_code
_entity_poly.pdbx_strand_id
1 'polypeptide(L)'
;MIYLIRCVDEVLPDAGLEVWVAAESSTHQSIGTLLDKLESASPEKPVTDAPQPNLMSNFLFIFTSGTTGLPKAARISHIKAVMCMAFLRLCGAGARDRVYLTLPLYHMSASLLGIGGCIELGATCVLKRKFSASQFWKDCVKYDITVFQYIGELCRYLVNQPKTAEEVAHKVRLAAGSGLRADVWTQFLRRFGKIQIRESYGLTEASIGFVNYTDEIGPIGRASYFNKLSLPFEFLKCDPQTHEPIRTDTGHCIKVSKGEAGLLVAPVMFTNPFLGYAGDKAMSEKKLLRDVFKSGDVYFNTGDLMLQDHRDFVYFKDRIGDTFRWKGENVSTTEVSEVLGCLDFLLDVSVYGVTVPGYEGRAGMAAVVLKDGHGLDGDRLYSHLLHTLPPYAWPCFLRVQTSLDVTDTFKQQKGRLVQEGFSPDTVQQPLFFLDASRKTYMPLTAQLYDHIVSGKIRL
;
A
#
# COMPACT_ATOMS: atom_id res chain seq x y z
N MET A 1 32.17 -20.17 0.20
CA MET A 1 31.87 -21.42 -0.52
C MET A 1 31.74 -22.62 0.41
N ILE A 2 32.77 -22.96 1.21
CA ILE A 2 32.75 -24.09 2.16
C ILE A 2 31.57 -24.03 3.15
N TYR A 3 31.25 -22.85 3.70
CA TYR A 3 30.10 -22.68 4.60
C TYR A 3 28.75 -22.89 3.89
N LEU A 4 28.63 -22.45 2.63
CA LEU A 4 27.40 -22.60 1.85
C LEU A 4 27.17 -24.08 1.47
N ILE A 5 28.25 -24.78 1.11
CA ILE A 5 28.23 -26.23 0.80
C ILE A 5 27.81 -27.03 2.04
N ARG A 6 28.38 -26.75 3.22
CA ARG A 6 27.96 -27.40 4.48
C ARG A 6 26.47 -27.19 4.81
N CYS A 7 25.94 -25.99 4.59
CA CYS A 7 24.51 -25.73 4.81
C CYS A 7 23.61 -26.46 3.80
N VAL A 8 24.14 -26.81 2.62
CA VAL A 8 23.41 -27.52 1.56
C VAL A 8 23.43 -29.04 1.83
N ASP A 9 24.52 -29.59 2.37
CA ASP A 9 24.63 -31.00 2.74
C ASP A 9 23.61 -31.44 3.81
N GLU A 10 23.22 -30.54 4.71
CA GLU A 10 22.17 -30.81 5.72
C GLU A 10 20.76 -30.96 5.10
N VAL A 11 20.54 -30.51 3.87
CA VAL A 11 19.22 -30.42 3.22
C VAL A 11 19.12 -31.29 1.96
N LEU A 12 20.25 -31.66 1.36
CA LEU A 12 20.32 -32.42 0.10
C LEU A 12 19.73 -33.84 0.12
N PRO A 13 19.93 -34.67 1.16
CA PRO A 13 19.56 -36.09 1.09
C PRO A 13 18.08 -36.36 0.83
N ASP A 14 17.20 -35.44 1.25
CA ASP A 14 15.74 -35.65 1.24
C ASP A 14 15.03 -34.92 0.08
N ALA A 15 15.73 -34.11 -0.71
CA ALA A 15 15.09 -33.18 -1.67
C ALA A 15 15.15 -33.61 -3.14
N GLY A 16 15.96 -34.62 -3.50
CA GLY A 16 16.15 -35.05 -4.89
C GLY A 16 16.76 -33.97 -5.80
N LEU A 17 17.55 -33.06 -5.23
CA LEU A 17 18.15 -31.92 -5.93
C LEU A 17 19.60 -32.22 -6.34
N GLU A 18 19.97 -31.82 -7.57
CA GLU A 18 21.37 -31.75 -8.00
C GLU A 18 21.94 -30.35 -7.76
N VAL A 19 23.12 -30.28 -7.16
CA VAL A 19 23.79 -29.00 -6.86
C VAL A 19 24.98 -28.83 -7.78
N TRP A 20 25.08 -27.65 -8.38
CA TRP A 20 26.14 -27.29 -9.31
C TRP A 20 26.91 -26.07 -8.80
N VAL A 21 28.24 -26.10 -8.92
CA VAL A 21 29.10 -24.96 -8.59
C VAL A 21 29.81 -24.45 -9.84
N ALA A 22 29.96 -23.13 -9.93
CA ALA A 22 30.79 -22.47 -10.94
C ALA A 22 32.28 -22.62 -10.57
N ALA A 23 32.78 -23.85 -10.63
CA ALA A 23 34.18 -24.22 -10.44
C ALA A 23 34.55 -25.32 -11.46
N GLU A 24 35.85 -25.51 -11.71
CA GLU A 24 36.39 -26.59 -12.57
C GLU A 24 36.47 -27.93 -11.84
N SER A 25 36.54 -27.90 -10.51
CA SER A 25 36.59 -29.09 -9.66
C SER A 25 35.85 -28.87 -8.35
N SER A 26 35.32 -29.96 -7.79
CA SER A 26 34.65 -30.01 -6.49
C SER A 26 35.26 -31.16 -5.69
N THR A 27 35.52 -30.92 -4.40
CA THR A 27 35.94 -31.98 -3.47
C THR A 27 34.75 -32.81 -2.95
N HIS A 28 33.52 -32.43 -3.30
CA HIS A 28 32.29 -33.09 -2.88
C HIS A 28 31.66 -33.87 -4.04
N GLN A 29 31.52 -35.20 -3.87
CA GLN A 29 31.08 -36.11 -4.94
C GLN A 29 29.63 -35.87 -5.42
N SER A 30 28.76 -35.33 -4.56
CA SER A 30 27.36 -35.04 -4.90
C SER A 30 27.16 -33.67 -5.57
N ILE A 31 28.22 -32.87 -5.72
CA ILE A 31 28.15 -31.53 -6.28
C ILE A 31 28.84 -31.52 -7.65
N GLY A 32 28.05 -31.27 -8.69
CA GLY A 32 28.53 -31.12 -10.05
C GLY A 32 29.30 -29.81 -10.25
N THR A 33 30.21 -29.82 -11.21
CA THR A 33 31.01 -28.66 -11.64
C THR A 33 30.50 -28.16 -12.98
N LEU A 34 30.51 -26.84 -13.16
CA LEU A 34 29.95 -26.18 -14.35
C LEU A 34 31.02 -25.69 -15.31
N LEU A 35 32.19 -25.27 -14.82
CA LEU A 35 33.20 -24.62 -15.68
C LEU A 35 33.91 -25.64 -16.59
N ASP A 36 34.23 -26.82 -16.08
CA ASP A 36 34.76 -27.96 -16.85
C ASP A 36 33.78 -28.38 -17.96
N LYS A 37 32.48 -28.38 -17.63
CA LYS A 37 31.44 -28.70 -18.60
C LYS A 37 31.31 -27.64 -19.68
N LEU A 38 31.39 -26.36 -19.33
CA LEU A 38 31.40 -25.24 -20.27
C LEU A 38 32.61 -25.29 -21.21
N GLU A 39 33.79 -25.65 -20.70
CA GLU A 39 35.00 -25.83 -21.52
C GLU A 39 34.86 -26.99 -22.50
N SER A 40 34.21 -28.08 -22.08
CA SER A 40 33.94 -29.24 -22.94
C SER A 40 32.72 -29.06 -23.87
N ALA A 41 31.98 -27.97 -23.73
CA ALA A 41 30.77 -27.74 -24.51
C ALA A 41 31.11 -27.38 -25.97
N SER A 42 30.22 -27.77 -26.89
CA SER A 42 30.35 -27.38 -28.29
C SER A 42 30.38 -25.85 -28.42
N PRO A 43 31.29 -25.28 -29.24
CA PRO A 43 31.25 -23.85 -29.56
C PRO A 43 30.06 -23.48 -30.46
N GLU A 44 29.40 -24.47 -31.05
CA GLU A 44 28.18 -24.25 -31.83
C GLU A 44 27.03 -23.87 -30.88
N LYS A 45 26.46 -22.68 -31.11
CA LYS A 45 25.25 -22.28 -30.38
C LYS A 45 24.14 -23.27 -30.69
N PRO A 46 23.46 -23.83 -29.69
CA PRO A 46 22.29 -24.66 -29.95
C PRO A 46 21.29 -23.85 -30.77
N VAL A 47 20.78 -24.44 -31.85
CA VAL A 47 19.67 -23.85 -32.60
C VAL A 47 18.44 -23.95 -31.69
N THR A 48 18.06 -22.82 -31.10
CA THR A 48 16.88 -22.75 -30.25
C THR A 48 15.83 -21.89 -30.94
N ASP A 49 14.59 -22.37 -31.04
CA ASP A 49 13.40 -21.56 -31.35
C ASP A 49 12.99 -20.68 -30.15
N ALA A 50 13.95 -20.29 -29.31
CA ALA A 50 13.67 -19.49 -28.13
C ALA A 50 13.11 -18.14 -28.55
N PRO A 51 12.07 -17.63 -27.87
CA PRO A 51 11.57 -16.30 -28.13
C PRO A 51 12.71 -15.28 -27.99
N GLN A 52 12.69 -14.25 -28.83
CA GLN A 52 13.63 -13.12 -28.77
C GLN A 52 12.92 -11.94 -28.10
N PRO A 53 12.71 -11.96 -26.76
CA PRO A 53 12.05 -10.87 -26.08
C PRO A 53 12.92 -9.61 -26.15
N ASN A 54 12.26 -8.45 -26.28
CA ASN A 54 12.91 -7.17 -26.02
C ASN A 54 12.49 -6.66 -24.63
N LEU A 55 13.06 -5.54 -24.20
CA LEU A 55 12.79 -4.92 -22.90
C LEU A 55 11.29 -4.64 -22.64
N MET A 56 10.49 -4.49 -23.70
CA MET A 56 9.06 -4.19 -23.65
C MET A 56 8.18 -5.44 -23.77
N SER A 57 8.77 -6.59 -24.08
CA SER A 57 8.06 -7.87 -24.06
C SER A 57 7.48 -8.12 -22.67
N ASN A 58 6.32 -8.77 -22.64
CA ASN A 58 5.62 -9.11 -21.41
C ASN A 58 6.41 -10.17 -20.65
N PHE A 59 6.87 -9.84 -19.46
CA PHE A 59 7.60 -10.74 -18.58
C PHE A 59 6.66 -11.55 -17.68
N LEU A 60 5.67 -10.91 -17.05
CA LEU A 60 4.69 -11.58 -16.21
C LEU A 60 3.34 -10.85 -16.16
N PHE A 61 2.30 -11.57 -15.73
CA PHE A 61 0.98 -11.00 -15.44
C PHE A 61 0.77 -10.95 -13.93
N ILE A 62 0.35 -9.79 -13.41
CA ILE A 62 -0.07 -9.65 -12.02
C ILE A 62 -1.56 -9.36 -12.00
N PHE A 63 -2.33 -10.22 -11.35
CA PHE A 63 -3.75 -9.99 -11.14
C PHE A 63 -3.96 -8.95 -10.04
N THR A 64 -4.63 -7.85 -10.37
CA THR A 64 -4.99 -6.79 -9.44
C THR A 64 -6.49 -6.83 -9.15
N SER A 65 -6.87 -6.55 -7.90
CA SER A 65 -8.26 -6.41 -7.49
C SER A 65 -8.88 -5.21 -8.23
N GLY A 66 -9.80 -5.48 -9.16
CA GLY A 66 -10.54 -4.45 -9.88
C GLY A 66 -11.71 -3.91 -9.05
N THR A 67 -12.06 -2.64 -9.26
CA THR A 67 -13.28 -2.02 -8.67
C THR A 67 -14.58 -2.70 -9.12
N THR A 68 -14.53 -3.48 -10.20
CA THR A 68 -15.66 -4.25 -10.76
C THR A 68 -15.78 -5.67 -10.21
N GLY A 69 -15.01 -6.03 -9.18
CA GLY A 69 -15.06 -7.33 -8.50
C GLY A 69 -14.25 -8.46 -9.15
N LEU A 70 -14.06 -8.44 -10.47
CA LEU A 70 -13.19 -9.40 -11.17
C LEU A 70 -11.71 -8.94 -11.22
N PRO A 71 -10.74 -9.83 -10.92
CA PRO A 71 -9.32 -9.51 -11.03
C PRO A 71 -8.89 -9.16 -12.46
N LYS A 72 -8.04 -8.14 -12.62
CA LYS A 72 -7.50 -7.71 -13.92
C LYS A 72 -6.02 -8.10 -14.03
N ALA A 73 -5.63 -8.78 -15.10
CA ALA A 73 -4.24 -9.21 -15.30
C ALA A 73 -3.40 -8.06 -15.87
N ALA A 74 -2.71 -7.30 -15.04
CA ALA A 74 -1.79 -6.24 -15.47
C ALA A 74 -0.55 -6.85 -16.15
N ARG A 75 -0.18 -6.28 -17.30
CA ARG A 75 0.99 -6.70 -18.08
C ARG A 75 2.24 -6.00 -17.57
N ILE A 76 3.24 -6.77 -17.16
CA ILE A 76 4.52 -6.25 -16.68
C ILE A 76 5.60 -6.56 -17.72
N SER A 77 6.31 -5.53 -18.18
CA SER A 77 7.44 -5.69 -19.10
C SER A 77 8.71 -6.15 -18.38
N HIS A 78 9.68 -6.68 -19.13
CA HIS A 78 11.02 -6.96 -18.61
C HIS A 78 11.67 -5.72 -17.99
N ILE A 79 11.59 -4.55 -18.66
CA ILE A 79 12.18 -3.32 -18.13
C ILE A 79 11.53 -2.90 -16.81
N LYS A 80 10.21 -3.02 -16.69
CA LYS A 80 9.51 -2.71 -15.44
C LYS A 80 9.97 -3.64 -14.32
N ALA A 81 10.11 -4.93 -14.61
CA ALA A 81 10.61 -5.89 -13.62
C ALA A 81 12.02 -5.54 -13.14
N VAL A 82 12.93 -5.21 -14.06
CA VAL A 82 14.30 -4.76 -13.72
C VAL A 82 14.27 -3.47 -12.88
N MET A 83 13.43 -2.50 -13.23
CA MET A 83 13.27 -1.27 -12.43
C MET A 83 12.76 -1.57 -11.02
N CYS A 84 11.79 -2.48 -10.88
CA CYS A 84 11.28 -2.92 -9.59
C CYS A 84 12.34 -3.61 -8.72
N MET A 85 13.25 -4.38 -9.33
CA MET A 85 14.35 -5.03 -8.61
C MET A 85 15.31 -4.01 -7.98
N ALA A 86 15.44 -2.80 -8.52
CA ALA A 86 16.26 -1.75 -7.92
C ALA A 86 15.68 -1.14 -6.63
N PHE A 87 14.45 -1.49 -6.23
CA PHE A 87 13.75 -0.86 -5.11
C PHE A 87 14.53 -0.90 -3.80
N LEU A 88 15.02 -2.07 -3.37
CA LEU A 88 15.75 -2.20 -2.11
C LEU A 88 17.04 -1.37 -2.11
N ARG A 89 17.74 -1.30 -3.25
CA ARG A 89 18.89 -0.42 -3.46
C ARG A 89 18.51 1.05 -3.28
N LEU A 90 17.40 1.49 -3.88
CA LEU A 90 16.87 2.85 -3.73
C LEU A 90 16.50 3.19 -2.29
N CYS A 91 16.07 2.19 -1.51
CA CYS A 91 15.81 2.35 -0.07
C CYS A 91 17.08 2.38 0.80
N GLY A 92 18.25 2.05 0.24
CA GLY A 92 19.53 2.01 0.96
C GLY A 92 19.89 0.65 1.57
N ALA A 93 19.34 -0.44 1.03
CA ALA A 93 19.83 -1.79 1.29
C ALA A 93 21.05 -2.12 0.41
N GLY A 94 21.84 -3.11 0.82
CA GLY A 94 23.02 -3.59 0.10
C GLY A 94 23.25 -5.09 0.27
N ALA A 95 24.29 -5.62 -0.38
CA ALA A 95 24.59 -7.06 -0.43
C ALA A 95 24.80 -7.73 0.96
N ARG A 96 25.16 -6.96 1.99
CA ARG A 96 25.38 -7.46 3.35
C ARG A 96 24.08 -7.58 4.16
N ASP A 97 22.98 -7.06 3.64
CA ASP A 97 21.72 -7.10 4.35
C ASP A 97 21.04 -8.46 4.29
N ARG A 98 20.25 -8.72 5.33
CA ARG A 98 19.39 -9.90 5.46
C ARG A 98 17.96 -9.38 5.48
N VAL A 99 17.27 -9.57 4.36
CA VAL A 99 15.95 -9.00 4.09
C VAL A 99 14.88 -10.00 4.51
N TYR A 100 14.03 -9.62 5.45
CA TYR A 100 12.89 -10.43 5.88
C TYR A 100 11.67 -10.13 5.03
N LEU A 101 11.13 -11.18 4.38
CA LEU A 101 9.96 -11.10 3.51
C LEU A 101 8.86 -12.02 4.03
N THR A 102 7.70 -11.43 4.32
CA THR A 102 6.51 -12.16 4.77
C THR A 102 5.28 -11.86 3.90
N LEU A 103 5.47 -11.13 2.79
CA LEU A 103 4.41 -10.69 1.90
C LEU A 103 4.15 -11.74 0.80
N PRO A 104 2.93 -11.81 0.23
CA PRO A 104 2.59 -12.86 -0.72
C PRO A 104 3.32 -12.69 -2.07
N LEU A 105 3.92 -13.79 -2.57
CA LEU A 105 4.74 -13.77 -3.79
C LEU A 105 3.98 -13.49 -5.08
N TYR A 106 2.66 -13.67 -5.11
CA TYR A 106 1.84 -13.31 -6.27
C TYR A 106 1.62 -11.79 -6.40
N HIS A 107 2.04 -10.99 -5.41
CA HIS A 107 2.08 -9.54 -5.50
C HIS A 107 3.47 -9.04 -5.92
N MET A 108 3.48 -7.92 -6.66
CA MET A 108 4.70 -7.27 -7.14
C MET A 108 5.66 -6.89 -6.02
N SER A 109 5.11 -6.46 -4.87
CA SER A 109 5.88 -6.06 -3.70
C SER A 109 6.83 -7.17 -3.25
N ALA A 110 6.32 -8.38 -3.03
CA ALA A 110 7.16 -9.48 -2.57
C ALA A 110 8.02 -10.09 -3.68
N SER A 111 7.45 -10.30 -4.88
CA SER A 111 8.16 -10.97 -5.99
C SER A 111 9.25 -10.12 -6.62
N LEU A 112 8.91 -8.91 -7.07
CA LEU A 112 9.84 -8.07 -7.83
C LEU A 112 10.64 -7.14 -6.92
N LEU A 113 9.98 -6.46 -5.97
CA LEU A 113 10.67 -5.51 -5.08
C LEU A 113 11.45 -6.26 -3.98
N GLY A 114 10.86 -7.30 -3.40
CA GLY A 114 11.46 -8.09 -2.33
C GLY A 114 12.50 -9.09 -2.84
N ILE A 115 12.05 -10.22 -3.41
CA ILE A 115 12.94 -11.28 -3.90
C ILE A 115 13.83 -10.75 -5.02
N GLY A 116 13.23 -10.10 -6.02
CA GLY A 116 13.97 -9.50 -7.12
C GLY A 116 15.01 -8.48 -6.65
N GLY A 117 14.70 -7.67 -5.64
CA GLY A 117 15.68 -6.77 -5.04
C GLY A 117 16.79 -7.45 -4.27
N CYS A 118 16.52 -8.58 -3.61
CA CYS A 118 17.58 -9.38 -3.00
C CYS A 118 18.53 -9.96 -4.06
N ILE A 119 17.98 -10.42 -5.19
CA ILE A 119 18.77 -10.93 -6.32
C ILE A 119 19.64 -9.82 -6.92
N GLU A 120 19.08 -8.63 -7.17
CA GLU A 120 19.81 -7.48 -7.71
C GLU A 120 20.96 -7.03 -6.79
N LEU A 121 20.71 -7.01 -5.48
CA LEU A 121 21.71 -6.60 -4.50
C LEU A 121 22.75 -7.69 -4.19
N GLY A 122 22.46 -8.96 -4.47
CA GLY A 122 23.18 -10.09 -3.89
C GLY A 122 22.98 -10.22 -2.37
N ALA A 123 21.84 -9.74 -1.86
CA ALA A 123 21.48 -9.78 -0.44
C ALA A 123 20.86 -11.14 -0.04
N THR A 124 20.88 -11.46 1.25
CA THR A 124 20.21 -12.67 1.75
C THR A 124 18.72 -12.42 1.89
N CYS A 125 17.88 -13.25 1.26
CA CYS A 125 16.44 -13.25 1.45
C CYS A 125 16.04 -14.29 2.51
N VAL A 126 15.40 -13.85 3.59
CA VAL A 126 14.75 -14.72 4.58
C VAL A 126 13.26 -14.69 4.32
N LEU A 127 12.78 -15.70 3.58
CA LEU A 127 11.37 -15.83 3.18
C LEU A 127 10.57 -16.61 4.21
N LYS A 128 9.52 -16.00 4.78
CA LYS A 128 8.55 -16.68 5.64
C LYS A 128 7.29 -17.01 4.87
N ARG A 129 6.74 -18.21 5.09
CA ARG A 129 5.48 -18.67 4.48
C ARG A 129 4.29 -17.74 4.74
N LYS A 130 4.21 -17.16 5.94
CA LYS A 130 3.14 -16.25 6.37
C LYS A 130 3.66 -15.29 7.43
N PHE A 131 3.14 -14.07 7.43
CA PHE A 131 3.38 -13.11 8.51
C PHE A 131 2.81 -13.59 9.85
N SER A 132 3.57 -13.38 10.93
CA SER A 132 3.15 -13.62 12.31
C SER A 132 3.69 -12.50 13.19
N ALA A 133 2.80 -11.68 13.75
CA ALA A 133 3.19 -10.54 14.58
C ALA A 133 3.96 -10.98 15.84
N SER A 134 3.54 -12.06 16.49
CA SER A 134 4.16 -12.57 17.72
C SER A 134 5.51 -13.27 17.50
N GLN A 135 5.81 -13.71 16.27
CA GLN A 135 7.09 -14.32 15.91
C GLN A 135 8.05 -13.35 15.24
N PHE A 136 7.57 -12.19 14.77
CA PHE A 136 8.35 -11.27 13.94
C PHE A 136 9.70 -10.91 14.56
N TRP A 137 9.71 -10.39 15.79
CA TRP A 137 10.95 -9.97 16.44
C TRP A 137 11.86 -11.15 16.82
N LYS A 138 11.28 -12.31 17.16
CA LYS A 138 12.01 -13.56 17.38
C LYS A 138 12.73 -14.02 16.13
N ASP A 139 12.04 -13.99 14.99
CA ASP A 139 12.63 -14.27 13.69
C ASP A 139 13.72 -13.23 13.35
N CYS A 140 13.49 -11.94 13.64
CA CYS A 140 14.49 -10.89 13.42
C CYS A 140 15.79 -11.14 14.18
N VAL A 141 15.72 -11.55 15.45
CA VAL A 141 16.89 -11.91 16.26
C VAL A 141 17.51 -13.21 15.76
N LYS A 142 16.71 -14.27 15.58
CA LYS A 142 17.18 -15.61 15.19
C LYS A 142 17.92 -15.61 13.86
N TYR A 143 17.44 -14.83 12.89
CA TYR A 143 17.97 -14.81 11.53
C TYR A 143 18.84 -13.58 11.23
N ASP A 144 19.23 -12.79 12.25
CA ASP A 144 20.04 -11.57 12.10
C ASP A 144 19.49 -10.59 11.04
N ILE A 145 18.18 -10.37 11.05
CA ILE A 145 17.51 -9.52 10.06
C ILE A 145 17.98 -8.06 10.22
N THR A 146 18.34 -7.44 9.11
CA THR A 146 18.75 -6.01 9.05
C THR A 146 17.74 -5.16 8.29
N VAL A 147 17.00 -5.75 7.35
CA VAL A 147 15.99 -5.07 6.54
C VAL A 147 14.71 -5.89 6.56
N PHE A 148 13.55 -5.27 6.63
CA PHE A 148 12.29 -5.96 6.32
C PHE A 148 11.46 -5.16 5.33
N GLN A 149 10.73 -5.89 4.50
CA GLN A 149 9.72 -5.28 3.63
C GLN A 149 8.37 -5.24 4.35
N TYR A 150 7.66 -4.12 4.26
CA TYR A 150 6.37 -3.96 4.94
C TYR A 150 5.25 -3.47 4.01
N ILE A 151 4.04 -3.67 4.50
CA ILE A 151 2.84 -2.89 4.17
C ILE A 151 2.32 -2.30 5.47
N GLY A 152 1.76 -1.09 5.47
CA GLY A 152 1.56 -0.30 6.70
C GLY A 152 0.89 -1.03 7.87
N GLU A 153 -0.10 -1.87 7.56
CA GLU A 153 -0.80 -2.70 8.56
C GLU A 153 0.09 -3.70 9.29
N LEU A 154 1.13 -4.22 8.63
CA LEU A 154 2.14 -5.04 9.28
C LEU A 154 2.76 -4.29 10.46
N CYS A 155 3.19 -3.05 10.23
CA CYS A 155 3.75 -2.21 11.28
C CYS A 155 2.74 -1.96 12.39
N ARG A 156 1.47 -1.69 12.07
CA ARG A 156 0.39 -1.53 13.06
C ARG A 156 0.23 -2.77 13.95
N TYR A 157 0.25 -3.97 13.37
CA TYR A 157 0.19 -5.21 14.16
C TYR A 157 1.38 -5.33 15.11
N LEU A 158 2.58 -4.96 14.68
CA LEU A 158 3.78 -4.99 15.52
C LEU A 158 3.64 -4.02 16.70
N VAL A 159 3.22 -2.77 16.47
CA VAL A 159 3.10 -1.79 17.55
C VAL A 159 2.02 -2.14 18.58
N ASN A 160 1.09 -3.03 18.24
CA ASN A 160 0.03 -3.50 19.14
C ASN A 160 0.31 -4.87 19.79
N GLN A 161 1.45 -5.52 19.52
CA GLN A 161 1.80 -6.76 20.23
C GLN A 161 2.14 -6.51 21.70
N PRO A 162 2.02 -7.50 22.61
CA PRO A 162 2.67 -7.45 23.91
C PRO A 162 4.18 -7.21 23.76
N LYS A 163 4.79 -6.47 24.69
CA LYS A 163 6.23 -6.20 24.66
C LYS A 163 7.04 -7.48 24.87
N THR A 164 8.11 -7.63 24.11
CA THR A 164 9.03 -8.76 24.15
C THR A 164 10.49 -8.27 24.19
N ALA A 165 11.41 -9.11 24.69
CA ALA A 165 12.82 -8.71 24.81
C ALA A 165 13.50 -8.56 23.44
N GLU A 166 13.02 -9.30 22.44
CA GLU A 166 13.52 -9.32 21.07
C GLU A 166 13.28 -7.99 20.33
N GLU A 167 12.31 -7.19 20.78
CA GLU A 167 12.05 -5.83 20.27
C GLU A 167 13.21 -4.86 20.51
N VAL A 168 14.14 -5.20 21.42
CA VAL A 168 15.34 -4.39 21.70
C VAL A 168 16.60 -5.08 21.17
N ALA A 169 16.62 -6.42 21.13
CA ALA A 169 17.80 -7.19 20.73
C ALA A 169 18.02 -7.27 19.20
N HIS A 170 17.03 -6.87 18.39
CA HIS A 170 17.10 -6.97 16.94
C HIS A 170 18.21 -6.10 16.30
N LYS A 171 18.61 -6.45 15.08
CA LYS A 171 19.57 -5.67 14.26
C LYS A 171 18.93 -4.89 13.11
N VAL A 172 17.59 -4.84 13.08
CA VAL A 172 16.85 -4.14 12.04
C VAL A 172 17.24 -2.67 12.00
N ARG A 173 17.68 -2.21 10.83
CA ARG A 173 18.10 -0.82 10.57
C ARG A 173 17.21 -0.10 9.57
N LEU A 174 16.51 -0.86 8.72
CA LEU A 174 15.74 -0.33 7.60
C LEU A 174 14.42 -1.11 7.43
N ALA A 175 13.34 -0.37 7.26
CA ALA A 175 12.03 -0.87 6.87
C ALA A 175 11.65 -0.22 5.53
N ALA A 176 11.37 -1.03 4.50
CA ALA A 176 11.04 -0.53 3.17
C ALA A 176 9.65 -1.01 2.76
N GLY A 177 8.76 -0.11 2.36
CA GLY A 177 7.37 -0.51 2.14
C GLY A 177 6.46 0.64 1.74
N SER A 178 5.17 0.43 1.91
CA SER A 178 4.14 1.39 1.52
C SER A 178 2.92 1.31 2.43
N GLY A 179 2.19 2.42 2.53
CA GLY A 179 0.94 2.57 3.27
C GLY A 179 1.13 2.80 4.77
N LEU A 180 2.31 3.24 5.25
CA LEU A 180 2.51 3.49 6.67
C LEU A 180 1.88 4.82 7.10
N ARG A 181 0.77 4.73 7.85
CA ARG A 181 0.11 5.90 8.46
C ARG A 181 1.03 6.62 9.44
N ALA A 182 0.95 7.94 9.48
CA ALA A 182 1.85 8.81 10.25
C ALA A 182 1.81 8.54 11.77
N ASP A 183 0.64 8.24 12.32
CA ASP A 183 0.46 7.88 13.73
C ASP A 183 1.16 6.54 14.06
N VAL A 184 1.00 5.53 13.20
CA VAL A 184 1.66 4.22 13.35
C VAL A 184 3.17 4.36 13.20
N TRP A 185 3.63 5.14 12.21
CA TRP A 185 5.06 5.44 12.04
C TRP A 185 5.65 6.04 13.32
N THR A 186 5.00 7.07 13.86
CA THR A 186 5.46 7.73 15.10
C THR A 186 5.54 6.74 16.26
N GLN A 187 4.51 5.91 16.45
CA GLN A 187 4.51 4.91 17.51
C GLN A 187 5.55 3.80 17.27
N PHE A 188 5.74 3.39 16.02
CA PHE A 188 6.72 2.38 15.61
C PHE A 188 8.14 2.80 15.99
N LEU A 189 8.55 4.04 15.65
CA LEU A 189 9.86 4.57 16.02
C LEU A 189 10.03 4.74 17.54
N ARG A 190 8.96 5.14 18.24
CA ARG A 190 8.99 5.23 19.71
C ARG A 190 9.20 3.87 20.36
N ARG A 191 8.63 2.81 19.79
CA ARG A 191 8.65 1.45 20.37
C ARG A 191 9.91 0.66 20.01
N PHE A 192 10.31 0.67 18.74
CA PHE A 192 11.37 -0.20 18.20
C PHE A 192 12.68 0.56 17.91
N GLY A 193 12.76 1.83 18.29
CA GLY A 193 13.94 2.65 18.13
C GLY A 193 14.11 3.23 16.72
N LYS A 194 15.33 3.71 16.43
CA LYS A 194 15.65 4.46 15.21
C LYS A 194 15.87 3.53 14.02
N ILE A 195 14.79 2.94 13.52
CA ILE A 195 14.76 2.22 12.24
C ILE A 195 14.49 3.23 11.13
N GLN A 196 15.30 3.23 10.07
CA GLN A 196 15.03 4.06 8.89
C GLN A 196 13.80 3.51 8.18
N ILE A 197 12.80 4.36 7.95
CA ILE A 197 11.58 3.98 7.23
C ILE A 197 11.64 4.61 5.84
N ARG A 198 11.54 3.78 4.81
CA ARG A 198 11.45 4.18 3.40
C ARG A 198 10.05 3.89 2.92
N GLU A 199 9.16 4.80 3.27
CA GLU A 199 7.80 4.84 2.76
C GLU A 199 7.82 5.14 1.26
N SER A 200 7.06 4.38 0.50
CA SER A 200 7.05 4.45 -0.95
C SER A 200 5.64 4.30 -1.50
N TYR A 201 5.48 4.74 -2.74
CA TYR A 201 4.24 4.59 -3.49
C TYR A 201 4.55 4.05 -4.88
N GLY A 202 3.66 3.22 -5.39
CA GLY A 202 3.72 2.71 -6.76
C GLY A 202 2.48 1.91 -7.10
N LEU A 203 2.31 1.64 -8.39
CA LEU A 203 1.20 0.85 -8.92
C LEU A 203 1.69 -0.30 -9.80
N THR A 204 0.94 -1.38 -9.81
CA THR A 204 1.23 -2.53 -10.66
C THR A 204 1.15 -2.15 -12.14
N GLU A 205 0.21 -1.28 -12.50
CA GLU A 205 -0.11 -0.94 -13.88
C GLU A 205 0.86 0.04 -14.55
N ALA A 206 1.42 1.00 -13.80
CA ALA A 206 2.21 2.09 -14.37
C ALA A 206 3.58 2.18 -13.71
N SER A 207 4.61 2.58 -14.46
CA SER A 207 5.94 2.83 -13.87
C SER A 207 6.00 4.27 -13.38
N ILE A 208 5.14 4.58 -12.41
CA ILE A 208 5.24 5.77 -11.58
C ILE A 208 5.39 5.34 -10.13
N GLY A 209 6.27 6.02 -9.39
CA GLY A 209 6.45 5.76 -7.98
C GLY A 209 7.26 6.84 -7.28
N PHE A 210 7.17 6.80 -5.96
CA PHE A 210 7.85 7.71 -5.06
C PHE A 210 8.55 6.91 -3.97
N VAL A 211 9.67 7.42 -3.47
CA VAL A 211 10.31 6.93 -2.25
C VAL A 211 10.60 8.13 -1.38
N ASN A 212 10.12 8.09 -0.15
CA ASN A 212 10.54 8.98 0.91
C ASN A 212 11.96 8.59 1.35
N TYR A 213 12.94 9.24 0.75
CA TYR A 213 14.35 9.12 1.11
C TYR A 213 14.74 10.01 2.30
N THR A 214 13.78 10.77 2.85
CA THR A 214 13.95 11.52 4.09
C THR A 214 13.39 10.72 5.25
N ASP A 215 13.69 11.13 6.48
CA ASP A 215 13.10 10.52 7.67
C ASP A 215 11.86 11.31 8.16
N GLU A 216 11.29 12.18 7.31
CA GLU A 216 10.06 12.93 7.58
C GLU A 216 8.88 11.95 7.63
N ILE A 217 8.10 12.02 8.71
CA ILE A 217 6.93 11.15 8.92
C ILE A 217 5.75 11.63 8.08
N GLY A 218 5.16 10.73 7.29
CA GLY A 218 3.93 10.97 6.53
C GLY A 218 4.08 11.07 5.01
N PRO A 219 5.07 11.81 4.46
CA PRO A 219 5.27 11.86 3.02
C PRO A 219 5.62 10.48 2.42
N ILE A 220 5.21 10.28 1.17
CA ILE A 220 5.55 9.10 0.35
C ILE A 220 6.71 9.37 -0.62
N GLY A 221 7.14 10.63 -0.73
CA GLY A 221 8.30 11.06 -1.51
C GLY A 221 8.25 12.55 -1.84
N ARG A 222 8.88 12.93 -2.94
CA ARG A 222 9.03 14.36 -3.30
C ARG A 222 8.77 14.65 -4.78
N ALA A 223 8.23 15.83 -5.02
CA ALA A 223 7.92 16.38 -6.34
C ALA A 223 8.81 17.59 -6.68
N SER A 224 10.09 17.50 -6.33
CA SER A 224 11.07 18.52 -6.72
C SER A 224 11.28 18.54 -8.24
N TYR A 225 11.88 19.61 -8.75
CA TYR A 225 12.22 19.76 -10.16
C TYR A 225 12.99 18.54 -10.71
N PHE A 226 14.01 18.05 -9.99
CA PHE A 226 14.81 16.90 -10.43
C PHE A 226 14.03 15.57 -10.41
N ASN A 227 13.10 15.41 -9.45
CA ASN A 227 12.22 14.23 -9.43
C ASN A 227 11.31 14.21 -10.66
N LYS A 228 10.69 15.36 -10.99
CA LYS A 228 9.84 15.49 -12.18
C LYS A 228 10.62 15.38 -13.50
N LEU A 229 11.90 15.76 -13.52
CA LEU A 229 12.74 15.58 -14.70
C LEU A 229 13.05 14.10 -14.95
N SER A 230 13.33 13.34 -13.88
CA SER A 230 13.66 11.91 -13.96
C SER A 230 12.44 11.04 -14.24
N LEU A 231 11.32 11.38 -13.60
CA LEU A 231 10.05 10.68 -13.72
C LEU A 231 8.93 11.73 -13.81
N PRO A 232 8.49 12.10 -15.03
CA PRO A 232 7.46 13.11 -15.21
C PRO A 232 6.11 12.68 -14.64
N PHE A 233 5.42 13.60 -13.96
CA PHE A 233 4.05 13.43 -13.48
C PHE A 233 3.44 14.80 -13.15
N GLU A 234 2.12 14.84 -13.06
CA GLU A 234 1.37 16.04 -12.67
C GLU A 234 0.20 15.71 -11.76
N PHE A 235 -0.33 16.74 -11.10
CA PHE A 235 -1.52 16.67 -10.26
C PHE A 235 -2.64 17.50 -10.91
N LEU A 236 -3.71 16.83 -11.33
CA LEU A 236 -4.84 17.47 -11.99
C LEU A 236 -5.93 17.84 -10.99
N LYS A 237 -6.59 18.97 -11.26
CA LYS A 237 -7.81 19.35 -10.55
C LYS A 237 -8.95 18.45 -11.02
N CYS A 238 -9.68 17.86 -10.09
CA CYS A 238 -10.81 16.98 -10.38
C CYS A 238 -12.11 17.57 -9.86
N ASP A 239 -13.19 17.24 -10.54
CA ASP A 239 -14.54 17.51 -10.06
C ASP A 239 -14.82 16.60 -8.85
N PRO A 240 -15.22 17.18 -7.69
CA PRO A 240 -15.56 16.43 -6.49
C PRO A 240 -16.66 15.36 -6.63
N GLN A 241 -17.59 15.51 -7.59
CA GLN A 241 -18.73 14.61 -7.78
C GLN A 241 -18.43 13.51 -8.78
N THR A 242 -17.93 13.88 -9.96
CA THR A 242 -17.68 12.91 -11.04
C THR A 242 -16.32 12.25 -10.93
N HIS A 243 -15.40 12.86 -10.18
CA HIS A 243 -13.97 12.52 -10.12
C HIS A 243 -13.25 12.62 -11.47
N GLU A 244 -13.87 13.25 -12.47
CA GLU A 244 -13.26 13.54 -13.76
C GLU A 244 -12.34 14.76 -13.64
N PRO A 245 -11.22 14.82 -14.39
CA PRO A 245 -10.39 16.01 -14.46
C PRO A 245 -11.17 17.22 -15.01
N ILE A 246 -11.07 18.36 -14.33
CA ILE A 246 -11.66 19.62 -14.81
C ILE A 246 -10.85 20.12 -15.99
N ARG A 247 -11.55 20.48 -17.08
CA ARG A 247 -10.97 20.97 -18.32
C ARG A 247 -11.34 22.44 -18.57
N THR A 248 -10.45 23.17 -19.22
CA THR A 248 -10.68 24.53 -19.73
C THR A 248 -11.59 24.51 -20.96
N ASP A 249 -12.01 25.69 -21.44
CA ASP A 249 -12.79 25.83 -22.68
C ASP A 249 -12.06 25.30 -23.92
N THR A 250 -10.72 25.23 -23.87
CA THR A 250 -9.90 24.62 -24.94
C THR A 250 -9.85 23.08 -24.85
N GLY A 251 -10.52 22.49 -23.86
CA GLY A 251 -10.56 21.04 -23.64
C GLY A 251 -9.37 20.45 -22.87
N HIS A 252 -8.43 21.26 -22.35
CA HIS A 252 -7.25 20.77 -21.64
C HIS A 252 -7.45 20.73 -20.12
N CYS A 253 -6.83 19.79 -19.42
CA CYS A 253 -6.92 19.65 -17.97
C CYS A 253 -6.19 20.76 -17.20
N ILE A 254 -6.72 21.08 -16.02
CA ILE A 254 -6.16 22.11 -15.12
C ILE A 254 -5.27 21.45 -14.05
N LYS A 255 -4.08 22.00 -13.80
CA LYS A 255 -3.22 21.58 -12.67
C LYS A 255 -3.69 22.20 -11.36
N VAL A 256 -3.53 21.48 -10.25
CA VAL A 256 -3.71 22.08 -8.92
C VAL A 256 -2.48 22.90 -8.50
N SER A 257 -2.68 23.83 -7.58
CA SER A 257 -1.57 24.55 -6.94
C SER A 257 -0.95 23.71 -5.82
N LYS A 258 0.28 24.06 -5.39
CA LYS A 258 0.85 23.46 -4.18
C LYS A 258 -0.06 23.75 -2.98
N GLY A 259 -0.21 22.76 -2.10
CA GLY A 259 -1.13 22.80 -0.96
C GLY A 259 -2.53 22.27 -1.27
N GLU A 260 -2.87 22.06 -2.55
CA GLU A 260 -4.14 21.48 -2.96
C GLU A 260 -3.98 19.99 -3.32
N ALA A 261 -5.00 19.19 -3.02
CA ALA A 261 -5.03 17.79 -3.44
C ALA A 261 -5.43 17.70 -4.93
N GLY A 262 -4.70 16.88 -5.70
CA GLY A 262 -4.98 16.65 -7.12
C GLY A 262 -4.74 15.21 -7.53
N LEU A 263 -5.38 14.81 -8.63
CA LEU A 263 -5.25 13.49 -9.21
C LEU A 263 -3.87 13.30 -9.83
N LEU A 264 -3.14 12.29 -9.37
CA LEU A 264 -1.84 11.96 -9.91
C LEU A 264 -1.98 11.33 -11.30
N VAL A 265 -1.27 11.92 -12.27
CA VAL A 265 -1.19 11.43 -13.65
C VAL A 265 0.25 11.38 -14.11
N ALA A 266 0.58 10.39 -14.95
CA ALA A 266 1.92 10.22 -15.52
C ALA A 266 1.83 10.16 -17.06
N PRO A 267 2.67 10.86 -17.83
CA PRO A 267 2.62 10.78 -19.27
C PRO A 267 3.00 9.38 -19.74
N VAL A 268 2.22 8.84 -20.68
CA VAL A 268 2.54 7.58 -21.35
C VAL A 268 3.56 7.87 -22.43
N MET A 269 4.80 7.39 -22.21
CA MET A 269 5.93 7.64 -23.11
C MET A 269 6.50 6.32 -23.61
N PHE A 270 7.30 6.35 -24.68
CA PHE A 270 8.03 5.17 -25.13
C PHE A 270 8.94 4.60 -24.02
N THR A 271 9.57 5.49 -23.23
CA THR A 271 10.42 5.13 -22.09
C THR A 271 9.63 4.74 -20.83
N ASN A 272 8.33 5.02 -20.78
CA ASN A 272 7.44 4.66 -19.67
C ASN A 272 6.03 4.32 -20.20
N PRO A 273 5.85 3.18 -20.89
CA PRO A 273 4.56 2.88 -21.47
C PRO A 273 3.65 2.17 -20.49
N PHE A 274 2.36 2.30 -20.76
CA PHE A 274 1.33 1.48 -20.16
C PHE A 274 0.99 0.32 -21.09
N LEU A 275 1.32 -0.92 -20.69
CA LEU A 275 1.08 -2.12 -21.50
C LEU A 275 -0.38 -2.60 -21.48
N GLY A 276 -1.21 -2.04 -20.59
CA GLY A 276 -2.60 -2.43 -20.42
C GLY A 276 -2.79 -3.69 -19.58
N TYR A 277 -4.04 -4.11 -19.50
CA TYR A 277 -4.45 -5.38 -18.93
C TYR A 277 -4.53 -6.46 -20.04
N ALA A 278 -4.27 -7.71 -19.69
CA ALA A 278 -4.57 -8.85 -20.55
C ALA A 278 -6.10 -9.01 -20.65
N GLY A 279 -6.61 -9.14 -21.88
CA GLY A 279 -8.05 -9.25 -22.12
C GLY A 279 -8.68 -7.91 -22.48
N ASP A 280 -9.61 -7.43 -21.64
CA ASP A 280 -10.49 -6.31 -21.95
C ASP A 280 -9.73 -4.98 -22.18
N LYS A 281 -9.63 -4.58 -23.45
CA LYS A 281 -8.99 -3.34 -23.87
C LYS A 281 -9.73 -2.10 -23.36
N ALA A 282 -11.05 -2.16 -23.17
CA ALA A 282 -11.82 -1.04 -22.65
C ALA A 282 -11.40 -0.67 -21.22
N MET A 283 -11.03 -1.67 -20.42
CA MET A 283 -10.48 -1.45 -19.08
C MET A 283 -9.12 -0.77 -19.09
N SER A 284 -8.32 -1.00 -20.13
CA SER A 284 -7.04 -0.31 -20.34
C SER A 284 -7.29 1.12 -20.79
N GLU A 285 -8.21 1.34 -21.73
CA GLU A 285 -8.53 2.68 -22.24
C GLU A 285 -9.08 3.60 -21.14
N LYS A 286 -9.90 3.08 -20.20
CA LYS A 286 -10.39 3.83 -19.03
C LYS A 286 -9.28 4.37 -18.11
N LYS A 287 -8.06 3.85 -18.22
CA LYS A 287 -6.90 4.33 -17.48
C LYS A 287 -6.15 5.44 -18.19
N LEU A 288 -6.55 5.81 -19.41
CA LEU A 288 -5.87 6.81 -20.21
C LEU A 288 -6.69 8.10 -20.27
N LEU A 289 -6.02 9.22 -20.03
CA LEU A 289 -6.54 10.56 -20.29
C LEU A 289 -5.85 11.09 -21.55
N ARG A 290 -6.64 11.64 -22.46
CA ARG A 290 -6.17 12.24 -23.71
C ARG A 290 -6.33 13.75 -23.66
N ASP A 291 -5.50 14.45 -24.43
CA ASP A 291 -5.54 15.90 -24.58
C ASP A 291 -5.48 16.61 -23.21
N VAL A 292 -4.57 16.17 -22.36
CA VAL A 292 -4.41 16.63 -20.97
C VAL A 292 -3.80 18.03 -20.95
N PHE A 293 -2.65 18.25 -21.57
CA PHE A 293 -2.04 19.59 -21.65
C PHE A 293 -1.82 20.08 -23.07
N LYS A 294 -1.79 19.17 -24.04
CA LYS A 294 -1.72 19.47 -25.46
C LYS A 294 -2.48 18.42 -26.26
N SER A 295 -2.98 18.78 -27.42
CA SER A 295 -3.66 17.84 -28.28
C SER A 295 -2.76 16.63 -28.63
N GLY A 296 -3.30 15.43 -28.47
CA GLY A 296 -2.65 14.16 -28.74
C GLY A 296 -1.75 13.62 -27.63
N ASP A 297 -1.51 14.36 -26.53
CA ASP A 297 -0.83 13.77 -25.39
C ASP A 297 -1.72 12.75 -24.66
N VAL A 298 -1.07 11.79 -24.01
CA VAL A 298 -1.74 10.71 -23.30
C VAL A 298 -1.09 10.56 -21.93
N TYR A 299 -1.91 10.55 -20.89
CA TYR A 299 -1.48 10.33 -19.52
C TYR A 299 -2.19 9.13 -18.93
N PHE A 300 -1.47 8.36 -18.12
CA PHE A 300 -2.02 7.33 -17.27
C PHE A 300 -2.66 7.97 -16.03
N ASN A 301 -3.94 7.65 -15.80
CA ASN A 301 -4.71 8.00 -14.63
C ASN A 301 -4.50 6.95 -13.52
N THR A 302 -3.81 7.34 -12.46
CA THR A 302 -3.57 6.46 -11.30
C THR A 302 -4.86 6.13 -10.56
N GLY A 303 -5.79 7.10 -10.50
CA GLY A 303 -6.97 7.08 -9.64
C GLY A 303 -6.65 7.49 -8.21
N ASP A 304 -5.45 8.00 -7.91
CA ASP A 304 -5.04 8.38 -6.57
C ASP A 304 -4.88 9.90 -6.45
N LEU A 305 -5.45 10.46 -5.38
CA LEU A 305 -5.35 11.87 -5.00
C LEU A 305 -4.12 12.06 -4.11
N MET A 306 -3.29 13.02 -4.49
CA MET A 306 -2.05 13.36 -3.82
C MET A 306 -2.02 14.85 -3.49
N LEU A 307 -1.31 15.22 -2.43
CA LEU A 307 -1.03 16.60 -2.10
C LEU A 307 0.47 16.86 -2.19
N GLN A 308 0.87 17.89 -2.92
CA GLN A 308 2.22 18.43 -2.91
C GLN A 308 2.28 19.66 -2.00
N ASP A 309 3.08 19.62 -0.93
CA ASP A 309 3.25 20.77 -0.06
C ASP A 309 4.25 21.79 -0.63
N HIS A 310 4.41 22.93 0.06
CA HIS A 310 5.34 23.98 -0.37
C HIS A 310 6.82 23.59 -0.26
N ARG A 311 7.14 22.52 0.48
CA ARG A 311 8.48 21.92 0.60
C ARG A 311 8.71 20.82 -0.47
N ASP A 312 7.78 20.62 -1.40
CA ASP A 312 7.77 19.56 -2.40
C ASP A 312 7.63 18.14 -1.84
N PHE A 313 7.18 17.98 -0.59
CA PHE A 313 6.76 16.65 -0.12
C PHE A 313 5.44 16.27 -0.76
N VAL A 314 5.34 15.01 -1.13
CA VAL A 314 4.12 14.40 -1.67
C VAL A 314 3.50 13.54 -0.59
N TYR A 315 2.20 13.71 -0.36
CA TYR A 315 1.41 12.94 0.59
C TYR A 315 0.29 12.24 -0.16
N PHE A 316 0.11 10.95 0.14
CA PHE A 316 -1.09 10.24 -0.28
C PHE A 316 -2.29 10.82 0.48
N LYS A 317 -3.37 11.15 -0.23
CA LYS A 317 -4.61 11.62 0.40
C LYS A 317 -5.69 10.57 0.35
N ASP A 318 -6.06 10.13 -0.84
CA ASP A 318 -7.08 9.11 -0.98
C ASP A 318 -7.06 8.47 -2.37
N ARG A 319 -7.88 7.45 -2.55
CA ARG A 319 -8.20 6.93 -3.87
C ARG A 319 -9.53 7.51 -4.35
N ILE A 320 -9.62 7.86 -5.62
CA ILE A 320 -10.89 8.22 -6.26
C ILE A 320 -11.87 7.07 -6.06
N GLY A 321 -13.02 7.37 -5.46
CA GLY A 321 -14.06 6.41 -5.08
C GLY A 321 -13.96 5.86 -3.66
N ASP A 322 -12.85 6.07 -2.95
CA ASP A 322 -12.74 5.79 -1.51
C ASP A 322 -13.14 7.00 -0.65
N THR A 323 -13.15 8.22 -1.22
CA THR A 323 -13.73 9.43 -0.59
C THR A 323 -15.25 9.42 -0.61
N PHE A 324 -15.87 10.23 0.24
CA PHE A 324 -17.31 10.48 0.17
C PHE A 324 -17.62 11.98 0.34
N ARG A 325 -18.78 12.41 -0.15
CA ARG A 325 -19.22 13.80 -0.07
C ARG A 325 -20.32 13.95 0.96
N TRP A 326 -20.16 14.87 1.90
CA TRP A 326 -21.15 15.16 2.94
C TRP A 326 -21.41 16.66 3.01
N LYS A 327 -22.69 17.07 2.92
CA LYS A 327 -23.10 18.49 2.99
C LYS A 327 -22.32 19.42 2.03
N GLY A 328 -22.05 18.93 0.83
CA GLY A 328 -21.31 19.71 -0.18
C GLY A 328 -19.79 19.64 -0.07
N GLU A 329 -19.23 19.00 0.95
CA GLU A 329 -17.78 18.91 1.20
C GLU A 329 -17.25 17.51 0.94
N ASN A 330 -16.01 17.41 0.44
CA ASN A 330 -15.33 16.12 0.27
C ASN A 330 -14.65 15.70 1.57
N VAL A 331 -14.87 14.45 1.97
CA VAL A 331 -14.26 13.86 3.16
C VAL A 331 -13.31 12.75 2.73
N SER A 332 -12.03 12.88 3.10
CA SER A 332 -11.06 11.81 2.94
C SER A 332 -11.26 10.76 4.02
N THR A 333 -11.47 9.50 3.61
CA THR A 333 -11.61 8.43 4.59
C THR A 333 -10.30 8.11 5.28
N THR A 334 -9.18 8.31 4.60
CA THR A 334 -7.84 8.09 5.15
C THR A 334 -7.51 9.11 6.23
N GLU A 335 -7.70 10.40 5.96
CA GLU A 335 -7.45 11.48 6.93
C GLU A 335 -8.26 11.29 8.21
N VAL A 336 -9.56 11.00 8.07
CA VAL A 336 -10.42 10.79 9.23
C VAL A 336 -9.97 9.53 9.99
N SER A 337 -9.61 8.44 9.31
CA SER A 337 -9.08 7.22 9.96
C SER A 337 -7.74 7.48 10.68
N GLU A 338 -6.87 8.32 10.12
CA GLU A 338 -5.61 8.77 10.75
C GLU A 338 -5.87 9.54 12.04
N VAL A 339 -6.76 10.53 11.99
CA VAL A 339 -7.14 11.32 13.16
C VAL A 339 -7.72 10.45 14.26
N LEU A 340 -8.70 9.59 13.96
CA LEU A 340 -9.30 8.71 14.97
C LEU A 340 -8.26 7.72 15.55
N GLY A 341 -7.35 7.19 14.72
CA GLY A 341 -6.33 6.24 15.16
C GLY A 341 -5.31 6.81 16.17
N CYS A 342 -5.27 8.13 16.37
CA CYS A 342 -4.50 8.76 17.44
C CYS A 342 -5.09 8.53 18.85
N LEU A 343 -6.33 8.06 18.97
CA LEU A 343 -6.97 7.79 20.26
C LEU A 343 -6.47 6.48 20.87
N ASP A 344 -6.05 6.53 22.12
CA ASP A 344 -5.38 5.41 22.79
C ASP A 344 -6.29 4.18 23.01
N PHE A 345 -7.61 4.36 23.08
CA PHE A 345 -8.58 3.27 23.25
C PHE A 345 -8.99 2.60 21.93
N LEU A 346 -8.59 3.14 20.76
CA LEU A 346 -8.88 2.55 19.44
C LEU A 346 -7.69 1.70 18.96
N LEU A 347 -7.97 0.47 18.55
CA LEU A 347 -7.01 -0.49 17.98
C LEU A 347 -6.94 -0.41 16.44
N ASP A 348 -8.11 -0.27 15.81
CA ASP A 348 -8.26 -0.23 14.35
C ASP A 348 -9.43 0.67 13.97
N VAL A 349 -9.32 1.35 12.83
CA VAL A 349 -10.32 2.31 12.33
C VAL A 349 -10.44 2.19 10.82
N SER A 350 -11.67 2.06 10.33
CA SER A 350 -12.02 2.12 8.91
C SER A 350 -13.18 3.10 8.71
N VAL A 351 -12.91 4.22 8.04
CA VAL A 351 -13.92 5.22 7.71
C VAL A 351 -14.49 4.99 6.30
N TYR A 352 -15.79 5.21 6.14
CA TYR A 352 -16.52 5.09 4.88
C TYR A 352 -17.80 5.95 4.89
N GLY A 353 -18.35 6.22 3.70
CA GLY A 353 -19.58 6.98 3.55
C GLY A 353 -20.82 6.09 3.44
N VAL A 354 -21.87 6.40 4.20
CA VAL A 354 -23.17 5.70 4.18
C VAL A 354 -24.31 6.61 3.72
N THR A 355 -25.27 6.04 2.99
CA THR A 355 -26.46 6.79 2.54
C THR A 355 -27.42 6.98 3.71
N VAL A 356 -27.87 8.22 3.93
CA VAL A 356 -28.94 8.54 4.89
C VAL A 356 -30.17 8.99 4.13
N PRO A 357 -31.36 8.39 4.33
CA PRO A 357 -32.59 8.83 3.69
C PRO A 357 -32.86 10.32 3.92
N GLY A 358 -33.25 11.03 2.86
CA GLY A 358 -33.53 12.47 2.92
C GLY A 358 -32.31 13.41 2.87
N TYR A 359 -31.09 12.86 2.79
CA TYR A 359 -29.86 13.64 2.65
C TYR A 359 -29.20 13.40 1.28
N GLU A 360 -28.67 14.47 0.69
CA GLU A 360 -27.78 14.35 -0.47
C GLU A 360 -26.35 14.02 -0.02
N GLY A 361 -25.69 13.14 -0.78
CA GLY A 361 -24.35 12.65 -0.45
C GLY A 361 -24.36 11.45 0.49
N ARG A 362 -23.28 11.30 1.26
CA ARG A 362 -23.05 10.18 2.19
C ARG A 362 -22.55 10.72 3.52
N ALA A 363 -23.18 10.32 4.62
CA ALA A 363 -22.72 10.66 5.96
C ALA A 363 -21.48 9.84 6.32
N GLY A 364 -20.58 10.42 7.11
CA GLY A 364 -19.41 9.70 7.59
C GLY A 364 -19.80 8.60 8.59
N MET A 365 -19.23 7.42 8.40
CA MET A 365 -19.31 6.30 9.33
C MET A 365 -17.93 5.73 9.60
N ALA A 366 -17.64 5.37 10.85
CA ALA A 366 -16.40 4.68 11.21
C ALA A 366 -16.68 3.32 11.83
N ALA A 367 -16.12 2.28 11.24
CA ALA A 367 -15.98 0.99 11.89
C ALA A 367 -14.72 1.01 12.75
N VAL A 368 -14.86 0.74 14.04
CA VAL A 368 -13.76 0.83 15.01
C VAL A 368 -13.61 -0.48 15.79
N VAL A 369 -12.38 -0.84 16.11
CA VAL A 369 -12.05 -1.93 17.04
C VAL A 369 -11.42 -1.30 18.27
N LEU A 370 -11.88 -1.67 19.46
CA LEU A 370 -11.34 -1.18 20.72
C LEU A 370 -10.09 -1.99 21.11
N LYS A 371 -9.17 -1.36 21.85
CA LYS A 371 -8.07 -2.11 22.49
C LYS A 371 -8.61 -2.98 23.63
N ASP A 372 -7.94 -4.09 23.90
CA ASP A 372 -8.30 -4.98 25.01
C ASP A 372 -8.41 -4.21 26.32
N GLY A 373 -9.48 -4.48 27.07
CA GLY A 373 -9.77 -3.83 28.35
C GLY A 373 -10.28 -2.38 28.26
N HIS A 374 -10.47 -1.83 27.06
CA HIS A 374 -11.01 -0.47 26.88
C HIS A 374 -12.47 -0.49 26.41
N GLY A 375 -13.24 0.50 26.87
CA GLY A 375 -14.56 0.82 26.35
C GLY A 375 -14.52 1.98 25.36
N LEU A 376 -15.61 2.19 24.61
CA LEU A 376 -15.76 3.39 23.78
C LEU A 376 -15.99 4.61 24.67
N ASP A 377 -15.12 5.62 24.57
CA ASP A 377 -15.26 6.91 25.24
C ASP A 377 -15.78 7.96 24.23
N GLY A 378 -17.09 8.17 24.22
CA GLY A 378 -17.77 9.07 23.29
C GLY A 378 -17.42 10.55 23.49
N ASP A 379 -17.22 10.99 24.73
CA ASP A 379 -16.92 12.38 25.09
C ASP A 379 -15.50 12.76 24.65
N ARG A 380 -14.56 11.85 24.89
CA ARG A 380 -13.17 12.02 24.47
C ARG A 380 -13.02 11.95 22.94
N LEU A 381 -13.76 11.06 22.28
CA LEU A 381 -13.81 11.02 20.81
C LEU A 381 -14.36 12.32 20.23
N TYR A 382 -15.48 12.85 20.77
CA TYR A 382 -16.04 14.13 20.33
C TYR A 382 -15.05 15.27 20.50
N SER A 383 -14.44 15.36 21.69
CA SER A 383 -13.48 16.42 22.01
C SER A 383 -12.25 16.36 21.11
N HIS A 384 -11.78 15.16 20.77
CA HIS A 384 -10.68 14.97 19.81
C HIS A 384 -11.05 15.50 18.42
N LEU A 385 -12.19 15.09 17.88
CA LEU A 385 -12.67 15.54 16.57
C LEU A 385 -12.82 17.07 16.49
N LEU A 386 -13.32 17.69 17.57
CA LEU A 386 -13.46 19.15 17.69
C LEU A 386 -12.14 19.91 17.48
N HIS A 387 -11.02 19.33 17.91
CA HIS A 387 -9.70 19.96 17.84
C HIS A 387 -8.92 19.60 16.58
N THR A 388 -9.31 18.56 15.84
CA THR A 388 -8.49 17.99 14.76
C THR A 388 -9.14 18.05 13.38
N LEU A 389 -10.46 18.05 13.29
CA LEU A 389 -11.18 17.97 12.02
C LEU A 389 -12.28 19.03 11.92
N PRO A 390 -12.57 19.53 10.71
CA PRO A 390 -13.73 20.36 10.49
C PRO A 390 -15.04 19.55 10.70
N PRO A 391 -16.14 20.17 11.17
CA PRO A 391 -17.37 19.46 11.52
C PRO A 391 -17.97 18.58 10.43
N TYR A 392 -17.82 18.95 9.15
CA TYR A 392 -18.35 18.16 8.03
C TYR A 392 -17.65 16.80 7.85
N ALA A 393 -16.43 16.64 8.39
CA ALA A 393 -15.64 15.41 8.25
C ALA A 393 -15.86 14.44 9.43
N TRP A 394 -16.61 14.85 10.47
CA TRP A 394 -16.84 14.01 11.64
C TRP A 394 -17.73 12.82 11.27
N PRO A 395 -17.37 11.57 11.66
CA PRO A 395 -18.26 10.44 11.46
C PRO A 395 -19.57 10.65 12.24
N CYS A 396 -20.70 10.72 11.56
CA CYS A 396 -22.01 10.80 12.20
C CYS A 396 -22.34 9.50 12.95
N PHE A 397 -21.82 8.37 12.46
CA PHE A 397 -22.09 7.04 12.99
C PHE A 397 -20.80 6.29 13.32
N LEU A 398 -20.85 5.45 14.35
CA LEU A 398 -19.80 4.48 14.65
C LEU A 398 -20.37 3.07 14.71
N ARG A 399 -19.55 2.10 14.33
CA ARG A 399 -19.80 0.67 14.53
C ARG A 399 -18.63 0.06 15.27
N VAL A 400 -18.86 -0.46 16.46
CA VAL A 400 -17.82 -1.10 17.28
C VAL A 400 -17.76 -2.59 16.94
N GLN A 401 -16.61 -3.06 16.48
CA GLN A 401 -16.40 -4.43 16.00
C GLN A 401 -15.28 -5.12 16.77
N THR A 402 -15.25 -6.45 16.74
CA THR A 402 -14.16 -7.26 17.30
C THR A 402 -12.94 -7.29 16.38
N SER A 403 -13.14 -7.22 15.07
CA SER A 403 -12.08 -7.17 14.06
C SER A 403 -12.57 -6.50 12.77
N LEU A 404 -11.65 -6.03 11.94
CA LEU A 404 -11.96 -5.56 10.58
C LEU A 404 -11.57 -6.63 9.55
N ASP A 405 -12.43 -6.84 8.54
CA ASP A 405 -12.12 -7.73 7.42
C ASP A 405 -11.02 -7.12 6.54
N VAL A 406 -9.95 -7.87 6.30
CA VAL A 406 -8.79 -7.44 5.50
C VAL A 406 -8.43 -8.47 4.42
N THR A 407 -7.80 -8.02 3.33
CA THR A 407 -7.22 -8.91 2.30
C THR A 407 -5.94 -9.60 2.79
N ASP A 408 -5.36 -10.50 1.97
CA ASP A 408 -4.05 -11.12 2.25
C ASP A 408 -2.88 -10.11 2.30
N THR A 409 -3.08 -8.93 1.72
CA THR A 409 -2.19 -7.76 1.87
C THR A 409 -2.72 -6.78 2.91
N PHE A 410 -3.47 -7.28 3.89
CA PHE A 410 -4.04 -6.54 5.00
C PHE A 410 -4.86 -5.29 4.62
N LYS A 411 -5.38 -5.17 3.38
CA LYS A 411 -6.20 -4.02 2.98
C LYS A 411 -7.62 -4.19 3.53
N GLN A 412 -8.14 -3.18 4.23
CA GLN A 412 -9.51 -3.17 4.75
C GLN A 412 -10.56 -3.33 3.63
N GLN A 413 -11.54 -4.21 3.83
CA GLN A 413 -12.63 -4.45 2.89
C GLN A 413 -13.88 -3.65 3.27
N LYS A 414 -14.07 -2.48 2.62
CA LYS A 414 -15.16 -1.55 2.96
C LYS A 414 -16.51 -1.85 2.28
N GLY A 415 -16.52 -2.65 1.20
CA GLY A 415 -17.72 -2.84 0.37
C GLY A 415 -18.93 -3.36 1.14
N ARG A 416 -18.73 -4.40 1.97
CA ARG A 416 -19.77 -4.95 2.84
C ARG A 416 -20.23 -3.93 3.89
N LEU A 417 -19.29 -3.22 4.52
CA LEU A 417 -19.59 -2.21 5.55
C LEU A 417 -20.47 -1.07 5.01
N VAL A 418 -20.19 -0.63 3.78
CA VAL A 418 -20.97 0.40 3.08
C VAL A 418 -22.39 -0.08 2.77
N GLN A 419 -22.55 -1.35 2.35
CA GLN A 419 -23.85 -1.94 2.04
C GLN A 419 -24.72 -2.14 3.29
N GLU A 420 -24.13 -2.60 4.39
CA GLU A 420 -24.85 -2.80 5.65
C GLU A 420 -25.26 -1.47 6.31
N GLY A 421 -24.47 -0.42 6.11
CA GLY A 421 -24.78 0.93 6.57
C GLY A 421 -24.82 1.03 8.11
N PHE A 422 -25.80 1.78 8.61
CA PHE A 422 -26.00 2.07 10.04
C PHE A 422 -27.36 1.57 10.58
N SER A 423 -27.99 0.62 9.87
CA SER A 423 -29.28 0.06 10.29
C SER A 423 -29.11 -0.93 11.46
N PRO A 424 -29.78 -0.73 12.61
CA PRO A 424 -29.78 -1.68 13.72
C PRO A 424 -30.38 -3.06 13.36
N ASP A 425 -31.23 -3.14 12.34
CA ASP A 425 -31.82 -4.41 11.89
C ASP A 425 -30.84 -5.26 11.09
N THR A 426 -29.91 -4.59 10.37
CA THR A 426 -28.92 -5.25 9.53
C THR A 426 -27.63 -5.53 10.30
N VAL A 427 -27.24 -4.61 11.18
CA VAL A 427 -25.95 -4.63 11.88
C VAL A 427 -26.14 -5.15 13.31
N GLN A 428 -25.54 -6.31 13.60
CA GLN A 428 -25.59 -6.93 14.93
C GLN A 428 -24.61 -6.30 15.92
N GLN A 429 -23.59 -5.60 15.42
CA GLN A 429 -22.59 -4.94 16.23
C GLN A 429 -23.14 -3.66 16.89
N PRO A 430 -22.59 -3.25 18.04
CA PRO A 430 -22.97 -1.99 18.68
C PRO A 430 -22.78 -0.79 17.74
N LEU A 431 -23.86 -0.03 17.53
CA LEU A 431 -23.88 1.19 16.76
C LEU A 431 -23.97 2.41 17.68
N PHE A 432 -23.32 3.50 17.28
CA PHE A 432 -23.36 4.78 17.99
C PHE A 432 -23.62 5.93 17.02
N PHE A 433 -24.20 7.00 17.55
CA PHE A 433 -24.56 8.22 16.85
C PHE A 433 -23.93 9.43 17.53
N LEU A 434 -23.43 10.36 16.73
CA LEU A 434 -22.88 11.65 17.18
C LEU A 434 -24.01 12.58 17.62
N ASP A 435 -24.16 12.80 18.93
CA ASP A 435 -25.04 13.83 19.47
C ASP A 435 -24.22 15.10 19.77
N ALA A 436 -24.23 16.04 18.82
CA ALA A 436 -23.52 17.30 18.96
C ALA A 436 -24.06 18.19 20.10
N SER A 437 -25.33 18.02 20.51
CA SER A 437 -25.92 18.79 21.61
C SER A 437 -25.39 18.33 22.96
N ARG A 438 -25.20 17.01 23.10
CA ARG A 438 -24.61 16.37 24.29
C ARG A 438 -23.09 16.27 24.23
N LYS A 439 -22.48 16.64 23.10
CA LYS A 439 -21.02 16.61 22.86
C LYS A 439 -20.43 15.21 23.05
N THR A 440 -21.12 14.18 22.54
CA THR A 440 -20.73 12.77 22.74
C THR A 440 -21.20 11.86 21.61
N TYR A 441 -20.70 10.63 21.61
CA TYR A 441 -21.26 9.51 20.86
C TYR A 441 -22.11 8.63 21.77
N MET A 442 -23.39 8.48 21.44
CA MET A 442 -24.33 7.70 22.22
C MET A 442 -24.83 6.47 21.44
N PRO A 443 -25.26 5.38 22.13
CA PRO A 443 -25.79 4.21 21.44
C PRO A 443 -26.93 4.56 20.48
N LEU A 444 -26.85 4.05 19.25
CA LEU A 444 -27.88 4.21 18.24
C LEU A 444 -28.97 3.16 18.48
N THR A 445 -30.04 3.56 19.17
CA THR A 445 -31.22 2.72 19.39
C THR A 445 -32.10 2.68 18.14
N ALA A 446 -32.98 1.68 18.03
CA ALA A 446 -33.98 1.61 16.95
C ALA A 446 -34.82 2.90 16.86
N GLN A 447 -35.23 3.46 18.01
CA GLN A 447 -35.97 4.72 18.06
C GLN A 447 -35.16 5.91 17.52
N LEU A 448 -33.87 6.01 17.86
CA LEU A 448 -32.99 7.06 17.33
C LEU A 448 -32.78 6.89 15.82
N TYR A 449 -32.59 5.66 15.36
CA TYR A 449 -32.51 5.34 13.94
C TYR A 449 -33.76 5.79 13.19
N ASP A 450 -34.96 5.46 13.68
CA ASP A 450 -36.23 5.88 13.09
C ASP A 450 -36.36 7.41 13.05
N HIS A 451 -35.93 8.10 14.11
CA HIS A 451 -35.92 9.56 14.15
C HIS A 451 -34.96 10.20 13.15
N ILE A 452 -33.81 9.58 12.90
CA ILE A 452 -32.83 10.05 11.91
C ILE A 452 -33.37 9.80 10.49
N VAL A 453 -33.85 8.59 10.21
CA VAL A 453 -34.37 8.20 8.88
C VAL A 453 -35.65 8.97 8.51
N SER A 454 -36.49 9.29 9.49
CA SER A 454 -37.69 10.13 9.28
C SER A 454 -37.39 11.64 9.23
N GLY A 455 -36.14 12.06 9.47
CA GLY A 455 -35.73 13.47 9.46
C GLY A 455 -36.17 14.28 10.69
N LYS A 456 -36.67 13.63 11.76
CA LYS A 456 -36.97 14.27 13.05
C LYS A 456 -35.70 14.76 13.75
N ILE A 457 -34.60 14.02 13.61
CA ILE A 457 -33.26 14.43 14.03
C ILE A 457 -32.49 14.82 12.76
N ARG A 458 -32.01 16.06 12.71
CA ARG A 458 -31.17 16.53 11.61
C ARG A 458 -29.69 16.30 11.92
N LEU A 459 -29.02 15.66 10.97
CA LEU A 459 -27.56 15.49 10.89
C LEU A 459 -26.87 16.77 10.39
#